data_AF-A0A380K7B1-F1
#
_entry.id   AF-A0A380K7B1-F1
#
_cell.length_a   1.000
_cell.length_b   1.000
_cell.length_c   1.000
_cell.angle_alpha   90.00
_cell.angle_beta   90.00
_cell.angle_gamma   90.00
#
_symmetry.space_group_name_H-M   'P 1'
#
loop_
_entity.id
_entity.type
_entity.pdbx_description
1 polymer ?
#
loop_
_entity_poly.entity_id
_entity_poly.type
_entity_poly.pdbx_seq_one_letter_code
_entity_poly.pdbx_strand_id
1 'polypeptide(L)'
;MVYTYTLESPESGDQVLVKFFNDPTNTIHVISLNQTTHIGMDVQFLDENGEAIDVCGALLSFASLNSGAVYDDESESYILNSDEYVTNFDGDYIAINGSSVSYNASKNRAHTATSNESLEQGSRFEQNE
;
A
#
# COMPACT_ATOMS: atom_id res chain seq x y z
N MET A 1 11.33 17.70 4.59
CA MET A 1 10.86 16.33 4.79
C MET A 1 11.94 15.36 4.35
N VAL A 2 12.10 14.26 5.06
CA VAL A 2 13.07 13.20 4.79
C VAL A 2 12.34 11.86 4.81
N TYR A 3 12.56 11.04 3.78
CA TYR A 3 12.11 9.65 3.73
C TYR A 3 13.32 8.72 3.89
N THR A 4 13.20 7.73 4.77
CA THR A 4 14.16 6.64 4.89
C THR A 4 13.48 5.36 4.42
N TYR A 5 14.08 4.66 3.46
CA TYR A 5 13.55 3.43 2.89
C TYR A 5 14.44 2.25 3.23
N THR A 6 13.86 1.15 3.69
CA THR A 6 14.56 -0.09 4.03
C THR A 6 13.90 -1.26 3.31
N LEU A 7 14.66 -2.06 2.58
CA LEU A 7 14.17 -3.34 2.04
C LEU A 7 14.08 -4.35 3.19
N GLU A 8 12.88 -4.78 3.56
CA GLU A 8 12.63 -5.61 4.77
C GLU A 8 12.44 -7.10 4.47
N SER A 9 11.83 -7.46 3.34
CA SER A 9 11.57 -8.86 3.00
C SER A 9 11.76 -9.13 1.52
N PRO A 10 12.59 -10.12 1.16
CA PRO A 10 12.76 -10.50 -0.22
C PRO A 10 12.26 -11.93 -0.49
N GLU A 11 11.06 -12.07 -1.05
CA GLU A 11 10.89 -13.13 -2.06
C GLU A 11 11.70 -12.78 -3.33
N SER A 12 11.99 -11.48 -3.52
CA SER A 12 12.69 -10.92 -4.67
C SER A 12 14.23 -10.92 -4.61
N GLY A 13 14.83 -11.50 -3.58
CA GLY A 13 16.27 -11.37 -3.28
C GLY A 13 16.68 -10.01 -2.69
N ASP A 14 17.98 -9.84 -2.40
CA ASP A 14 18.51 -8.71 -1.59
C ASP A 14 18.48 -7.33 -2.28
N GLN A 15 17.81 -7.20 -3.43
CA GLN A 15 17.76 -5.98 -4.23
C GLN A 15 16.39 -5.81 -4.91
N VAL A 16 15.98 -4.56 -5.10
CA VAL A 16 14.78 -4.20 -5.86
C VAL A 16 15.04 -2.92 -6.65
N LEU A 17 14.41 -2.79 -7.81
CA LEU A 17 14.46 -1.56 -8.60
C LEU A 17 13.43 -0.57 -8.04
N VAL A 18 13.88 0.64 -7.71
CA VAL A 18 13.05 1.73 -7.18
C VAL A 18 13.22 2.97 -8.05
N LYS A 19 12.09 3.58 -8.43
CA LYS A 19 12.06 4.92 -9.03
C LYS A 19 11.70 5.93 -7.95
N PHE A 20 12.58 6.88 -7.70
CA PHE A 20 12.32 8.02 -6.83
C PHE A 20 11.75 9.19 -7.63
N PHE A 21 10.74 9.86 -7.08
CA PHE A 21 10.19 11.08 -7.67
C PHE A 21 10.83 12.33 -7.03
N ASN A 22 11.04 13.37 -7.83
CA ASN A 22 11.56 14.65 -7.34
C ASN A 22 10.52 15.38 -6.47
N ASP A 23 9.24 15.23 -6.81
CA ASP A 23 8.15 15.70 -5.98
C ASP A 23 7.90 14.66 -4.88
N PRO A 24 8.15 15.02 -3.61
CA PRO A 24 8.10 14.04 -2.54
C PRO A 24 6.67 13.58 -2.20
N THR A 25 5.61 14.24 -2.70
CA THR A 25 4.24 13.74 -2.52
C THR A 25 3.88 12.60 -3.49
N ASN A 26 4.69 12.39 -4.53
CA ASN A 26 4.62 11.21 -5.41
C ASN A 26 5.48 10.04 -4.90
N THR A 27 6.32 10.27 -3.89
CA THR A 27 7.05 9.25 -3.13
C THR A 27 7.97 8.37 -4.01
N ILE A 28 7.66 7.08 -4.19
CA ILE A 28 8.45 6.11 -4.94
C ILE A 28 7.55 5.17 -5.75
N HIS A 29 8.10 4.55 -6.79
CA HIS A 29 7.57 3.32 -7.38
C HIS A 29 8.54 2.17 -7.15
N VAL A 30 8.05 1.07 -6.57
CA VAL A 30 8.80 -0.18 -6.38
C VAL A 30 8.45 -1.12 -7.54
N ILE A 31 9.46 -1.70 -8.17
CA ILE A 31 9.28 -2.64 -9.29
C ILE A 31 9.56 -4.05 -8.79
N SER A 32 8.50 -4.77 -8.44
CA SER A 32 8.57 -6.07 -7.76
C SER A 32 8.60 -7.30 -8.69
N LEU A 33 8.46 -7.13 -10.02
CA LEU A 33 8.54 -8.22 -11.00
C LEU A 33 7.67 -9.46 -10.66
N ASN A 34 6.44 -9.23 -10.19
CA ASN A 34 5.47 -10.26 -9.75
C ASN A 34 5.92 -11.08 -8.52
N GLN A 35 6.81 -10.54 -7.69
CA GLN A 35 7.24 -11.13 -6.42
C GLN A 35 6.71 -10.30 -5.26
N THR A 36 6.59 -10.91 -4.08
CA THR A 36 6.28 -10.16 -2.86
C THR A 36 7.49 -9.30 -2.45
N THR A 37 7.27 -8.00 -2.24
CA THR A 37 8.32 -7.07 -1.80
C THR A 37 7.81 -6.22 -0.64
N HIS A 38 8.58 -6.14 0.44
CA HIS A 38 8.30 -5.24 1.56
C HIS A 38 9.34 -4.12 1.66
N ILE A 39 8.86 -2.88 1.67
CA ILE A 39 9.67 -1.69 1.90
C ILE A 39 9.20 -1.02 3.19
N GLY A 40 10.07 -1.01 4.20
CA GLY A 40 9.93 -0.17 5.37
C GLY A 40 10.15 1.30 5.00
N MET A 41 9.36 2.20 5.58
CA MET A 41 9.42 3.64 5.31
C MET A 41 9.29 4.41 6.62
N ASP A 42 10.29 5.24 6.93
CA ASP A 42 10.21 6.27 7.96
C ASP A 42 10.08 7.65 7.31
N VAL A 43 9.25 8.52 7.87
CA VAL A 43 9.03 9.88 7.36
C VAL A 43 9.25 10.91 8.46
N GLN A 44 10.07 11.92 8.20
CA GLN A 44 10.28 13.04 9.10
C GLN A 44 9.97 14.36 8.42
N PHE A 45 9.10 15.17 9.03
CA PHE A 45 8.84 16.54 8.61
C PHE A 45 9.77 17.49 9.38
N LEU A 46 10.36 18.44 8.67
CA LEU A 46 11.34 19.38 9.22
C LEU A 46 10.87 20.81 8.94
N ASP A 47 11.10 21.73 9.88
CA ASP A 47 10.83 23.15 9.72
C ASP A 47 11.91 23.88 8.90
N GLU A 48 11.84 25.21 8.85
CA GLU A 48 12.82 26.05 8.13
C GLU A 48 14.24 26.03 8.73
N ASN A 49 14.37 25.63 10.00
CA ASN A 49 15.63 25.52 10.72
C ASN A 49 16.22 24.09 10.66
N GLY A 50 15.47 23.14 10.08
CA GLY A 50 15.85 21.73 10.03
C GLY A 50 15.48 20.94 11.29
N GLU A 51 14.62 21.49 12.14
CA GLU A 51 14.13 20.82 13.35
C GLU A 51 12.89 19.98 13.04
N ALA A 52 12.72 18.86 13.75
CA ALA A 52 11.59 17.97 13.55
C ALA A 52 10.27 18.63 13.97
N ILE A 53 9.27 18.55 13.08
CA ILE A 53 7.91 18.99 13.35
C ILE A 53 7.14 17.82 13.98
N ASP A 54 6.44 18.08 15.09
CA ASP A 54 5.47 17.15 15.65
C ASP A 54 4.24 17.06 14.71
N VAL A 55 3.99 15.87 14.20
CA VAL A 55 2.90 15.58 13.26
C VAL A 55 1.81 14.72 13.88
N CYS A 56 1.77 14.55 15.21
CA CYS A 56 0.68 13.87 15.89
C CYS A 56 -0.68 14.50 15.53
N GLY A 57 -1.62 13.67 15.07
CA GLY A 57 -2.94 14.10 14.62
C GLY A 57 -3.02 14.59 13.17
N ALA A 58 -1.90 14.62 12.44
CA ALA A 58 -1.92 14.83 11.00
C ALA A 58 -2.64 13.68 10.28
N LEU A 59 -3.32 14.00 9.18
CA LEU A 59 -3.97 13.02 8.32
C LEU A 59 -3.08 12.73 7.12
N LEU A 60 -2.83 11.44 6.87
CA LEU A 60 -2.07 10.92 5.73
C LEU A 60 -2.99 10.12 4.83
N SER A 61 -2.63 10.01 3.55
CA SER A 61 -3.39 9.25 2.56
C SER A 61 -2.67 7.95 2.22
N PHE A 62 -3.30 6.82 2.53
CA PHE A 62 -2.96 5.50 1.95
C PHE A 62 -3.96 5.20 0.84
N ALA A 63 -3.69 5.77 -0.34
CA ALA A 63 -4.54 5.66 -1.51
C ALA A 63 -4.06 4.55 -2.45
N SER A 64 -4.94 4.16 -3.38
CA SER A 64 -4.64 3.20 -4.46
C SER A 64 -4.11 1.85 -3.96
N LEU A 65 -4.64 1.32 -2.85
CA LEU A 65 -4.33 -0.05 -2.42
C LEU A 65 -5.14 -1.05 -3.26
N ASN A 66 -4.60 -1.40 -4.42
CA ASN A 66 -5.25 -2.26 -5.39
C ASN A 66 -5.07 -3.75 -5.03
N SER A 67 -6.08 -4.55 -5.35
CA SER A 67 -6.00 -6.00 -5.30
C SER A 67 -6.79 -6.58 -6.45
N GLY A 68 -6.12 -7.37 -7.26
CA GLY A 68 -6.68 -8.09 -8.39
C GLY A 68 -7.02 -9.53 -8.01
N ALA A 69 -7.93 -10.11 -8.78
CA ALA A 69 -8.23 -11.53 -8.72
C ALA A 69 -8.14 -12.19 -10.10
N VAL A 70 -7.93 -13.50 -10.09
CA VAL A 70 -8.06 -14.37 -11.27
C VAL A 70 -9.15 -15.40 -11.02
N TYR A 71 -9.82 -15.80 -12.09
CA TYR A 71 -10.78 -16.89 -12.02
C TYR A 71 -10.01 -18.21 -11.88
N ASP A 72 -10.38 -18.98 -10.86
CA ASP A 72 -9.84 -20.31 -10.61
C ASP A 72 -10.87 -21.37 -11.00
N ASP A 73 -10.53 -22.17 -12.02
CA ASP A 73 -11.42 -23.21 -12.57
C ASP A 73 -11.69 -24.34 -11.57
N GLU A 74 -10.77 -24.61 -10.64
CA GLU A 74 -10.94 -25.68 -9.65
C GLU A 74 -11.97 -25.33 -8.57
N SER A 75 -11.93 -24.09 -8.07
CA SER A 75 -12.90 -23.59 -7.09
C SER A 75 -14.13 -22.95 -7.71
N GLU A 76 -14.16 -22.77 -9.03
CA GLU A 76 -15.19 -22.02 -9.78
C GLU A 76 -15.41 -20.61 -9.18
N SER A 77 -14.33 -19.94 -8.79
CA SER A 77 -14.40 -18.66 -8.07
C SER A 77 -13.21 -17.74 -8.35
N TYR A 78 -13.38 -16.44 -8.09
CA TYR A 78 -12.28 -15.47 -8.16
C TYR A 78 -11.42 -15.53 -6.89
N ILE A 79 -10.11 -15.69 -7.08
CA ILE A 79 -9.12 -15.72 -5.99
C ILE A 79 -8.12 -14.58 -6.19
N LEU A 80 -7.77 -13.89 -5.10
CA LEU A 80 -6.79 -12.81 -5.13
C LEU A 80 -5.43 -13.30 -5.66
N ASN A 81 -4.84 -12.56 -6.60
CA ASN A 81 -3.53 -12.86 -7.20
C ASN A 81 -2.55 -11.69 -7.13
N SER A 82 -3.02 -10.50 -6.74
CA SER A 82 -2.21 -9.33 -6.40
C SER A 82 -2.84 -8.61 -5.21
N ASP A 83 -2.03 -8.02 -4.34
CA ASP A 83 -2.50 -7.36 -3.13
C ASP A 83 -1.49 -6.30 -2.70
N GLU A 84 -1.86 -5.02 -2.84
CA GLU A 84 -1.12 -3.89 -2.31
C GLU A 84 -1.67 -3.50 -0.93
N TYR A 85 -0.79 -3.33 0.04
CA TYR A 85 -1.20 -3.08 1.42
C TYR A 85 -0.19 -2.22 2.19
N VAL A 86 -0.67 -1.65 3.29
CA VAL A 86 0.15 -0.99 4.30
C VAL A 86 0.11 -1.82 5.57
N THR A 87 1.27 -2.16 6.12
CA THR A 87 1.41 -2.94 7.36
C THR A 87 2.30 -2.19 8.33
N ASN A 88 2.19 -2.49 9.63
CA ASN A 88 3.04 -1.92 10.68
C ASN A 88 3.03 -0.38 10.74
N PHE A 89 1.93 0.26 10.34
CA PHE A 89 1.75 1.69 10.54
C PHE A 89 1.73 2.00 12.04
N ASP A 90 2.52 2.99 12.45
CA ASP A 90 2.72 3.38 13.84
C ASP A 90 1.71 4.43 14.35
N GLY A 91 0.81 4.89 13.47
CA GLY A 91 -0.34 5.72 13.82
C GLY A 91 -1.67 4.97 13.84
N ASP A 92 -2.77 5.72 13.83
CA ASP A 92 -4.13 5.18 13.86
C ASP A 92 -4.80 5.22 12.48
N TYR A 93 -5.36 4.08 12.04
CA TYR A 93 -6.19 4.05 10.84
C TYR A 93 -7.57 4.67 11.08
N ILE A 94 -8.02 5.52 10.16
CA ILE A 94 -9.39 6.05 10.12
C ILE A 94 -10.10 5.44 8.92
N ALA A 95 -11.15 4.65 9.18
CA ALA A 95 -11.92 4.00 8.12
C ALA A 95 -12.69 5.04 7.28
N ILE A 96 -12.61 4.88 5.96
CA ILE A 96 -13.40 5.65 5.00
C ILE A 96 -14.66 4.84 4.68
N ASN A 97 -15.83 5.35 5.06
CA ASN A 97 -17.10 4.69 4.76
C ASN A 97 -17.28 4.50 3.25
N GLY A 98 -17.47 3.25 2.84
CA GLY A 98 -17.64 2.87 1.43
C GLY A 98 -16.34 2.61 0.66
N SER A 99 -15.17 2.76 1.29
CA SER A 99 -13.91 2.25 0.72
C SER A 99 -13.88 0.73 0.73
N SER A 100 -13.20 0.11 -0.24
CA SER A 100 -12.91 -1.33 -0.21
C SER A 100 -11.80 -1.68 0.79
N VAL A 101 -10.96 -0.71 1.13
CA VAL A 101 -9.84 -0.87 2.06
C VAL A 101 -10.34 -0.82 3.50
N SER A 102 -9.93 -1.80 4.29
CA SER A 102 -10.16 -1.85 5.73
C SER A 102 -8.92 -2.33 6.47
N TYR A 103 -8.78 -1.96 7.74
CA TYR A 103 -7.70 -2.48 8.57
C TYR A 103 -8.05 -3.89 9.06
N ASN A 104 -7.19 -4.85 8.77
CA ASN A 104 -7.29 -6.21 9.23
C ASN A 104 -6.32 -6.44 10.40
N ALA A 105 -6.87 -6.48 11.62
CA ALA A 105 -6.09 -6.65 12.85
C ALA A 105 -5.36 -8.00 12.95
N SER A 106 -5.90 -9.08 12.37
CA SER A 106 -5.24 -10.40 12.43
C SER A 106 -4.02 -10.49 11.51
N LYS A 107 -4.02 -9.69 10.43
CA LYS A 107 -2.89 -9.56 9.49
C LYS A 107 -2.01 -8.32 9.74
N ASN A 108 -2.38 -7.48 10.71
CA ASN A 108 -1.78 -6.18 10.99
C ASN A 108 -1.61 -5.25 9.77
N ARG A 109 -2.56 -5.26 8.83
CA ARG A 109 -2.44 -4.49 7.58
C ARG A 109 -3.75 -3.87 7.11
N ALA A 110 -3.67 -2.70 6.48
CA ALA A 110 -4.75 -2.09 5.73
C ALA A 110 -4.70 -2.60 4.28
N HIS A 111 -5.77 -3.26 3.84
CA HIS A 111 -5.88 -3.86 2.52
C HIS A 111 -7.36 -4.09 2.16
N THR A 112 -7.64 -4.54 0.94
CA THR A 112 -8.98 -5.01 0.56
C THR A 112 -9.11 -6.53 0.73
N ALA A 113 -10.24 -7.01 1.22
CA ALA A 113 -10.46 -8.46 1.44
C ALA A 113 -10.84 -9.23 0.17
N THR A 114 -11.34 -8.50 -0.84
CA THR A 114 -11.75 -8.99 -2.17
C THR A 114 -11.16 -8.08 -3.24
N SER A 115 -11.24 -8.48 -4.51
CA SER A 115 -10.77 -7.63 -5.61
C SER A 115 -11.49 -6.27 -5.59
N ASN A 116 -10.73 -5.21 -5.88
CA ASN A 116 -11.25 -3.86 -6.12
C ASN A 116 -10.91 -3.34 -7.52
N GLU A 117 -10.49 -4.21 -8.44
CA GLU A 117 -10.03 -3.82 -9.77
C GLU A 117 -11.11 -3.90 -10.85
N SER A 118 -12.11 -4.79 -10.71
CA SER A 118 -13.15 -4.95 -11.75
C SER A 118 -14.53 -5.33 -11.20
N LEU A 119 -15.58 -4.88 -11.89
CA LEU A 119 -16.98 -5.22 -11.57
C LEU A 119 -17.24 -6.73 -11.69
N GLU A 120 -16.60 -7.40 -12.65
CA GLU A 120 -16.73 -8.85 -12.84
C GLU A 120 -16.22 -9.63 -11.60
N GLN A 121 -15.25 -9.06 -10.90
CA GLN A 121 -14.62 -9.63 -9.72
C GLN A 121 -15.29 -9.18 -8.41
N GLY A 122 -16.42 -8.46 -8.50
CA GLY A 122 -17.21 -8.00 -7.35
C GLY A 122 -16.84 -6.61 -6.82
N SER A 123 -15.97 -5.86 -7.50
CA SER A 123 -15.72 -4.46 -7.17
C SER A 123 -16.98 -3.61 -7.40
N ARG A 124 -17.06 -2.46 -6.72
CA ARG A 124 -18.11 -1.45 -6.95
C ARG A 124 -17.84 -0.59 -8.20
N PHE A 125 -16.56 -0.44 -8.57
CA PHE A 125 -16.07 0.39 -9.66
C PHE A 125 -14.98 -0.35 -10.43
N GLU A 126 -14.81 -0.03 -11.71
CA GLU A 126 -13.63 -0.48 -12.48
C GLU A 126 -12.40 0.33 -12.05
N GLN A 127 -11.22 -0.28 -12.09
CA GLN A 127 -9.97 0.40 -11.70
C GLN A 127 -9.69 1.68 -12.51
N ASN A 128 -10.12 1.71 -13.78
CA ASN A 128 -9.83 2.79 -14.73
C ASN A 128 -11.00 3.79 -14.93
N GLU A 129 -12.01 3.76 -14.06
CA GLU A 129 -13.11 4.76 -14.08
C GLU A 129 -12.68 6.16 -13.63
#